data_AF-A0A2N6EQI1-F1
#
_entry.id   AF-A0A2N6EQI1-F1
#
_cell.length_a   1.000
_cell.length_b   1.000
_cell.length_c   1.000
_cell.angle_alpha   90.00
_cell.angle_beta   90.00
_cell.angle_gamma   90.00
#
_symmetry.space_group_name_H-M   'P 1'
#
loop_
_entity.id
_entity.type
_entity.pdbx_description
1 polymer ?
#
loop_
_entity_poly.entity_id
_entity_poly.type
_entity_poly.pdbx_seq_one_letter_code
_entity_poly.pdbx_strand_id
1 'polypeptide(L)'
;MAATAVTYPATVAASGSLRFSAHSRQRMDKRGLYFTAEQLGRIETALATLQHKGSRTSVIMVDNAALVVSVSQATVVTVVDQAGLRDQVFTNIDSAVFA
;
A
#
# COMPACT_ATOMS: atom_id res chain seq x y z
N MET A 1 -27.22 -9.65 4.34
CA MET A 1 -27.27 -9.06 2.98
C MET A 1 -25.98 -8.28 2.78
N ALA A 2 -24.94 -8.99 2.34
CA ALA A 2 -24.38 -8.96 0.98
C ALA A 2 -23.30 -7.87 0.87
N ALA A 3 -22.08 -8.27 1.23
CA ALA A 3 -20.86 -7.48 1.13
C ALA A 3 -20.62 -7.07 -0.32
N THR A 4 -20.63 -5.77 -0.59
CA THR A 4 -20.24 -5.20 -1.87
C THR A 4 -18.73 -5.33 -2.02
N ALA A 5 -18.29 -6.45 -2.60
CA ALA A 5 -16.89 -6.64 -2.97
C ALA A 5 -16.51 -5.58 -4.02
N VAL A 6 -15.63 -4.66 -3.63
CA VAL A 6 -15.03 -3.70 -4.57
C VAL A 6 -14.15 -4.48 -5.53
N THR A 7 -14.62 -4.61 -6.77
CA THR A 7 -13.88 -5.21 -7.87
C THR A 7 -12.75 -4.27 -8.29
N TYR A 8 -11.50 -4.69 -8.06
CA TYR A 8 -10.32 -3.99 -8.56
C TYR A 8 -10.04 -4.40 -10.03
N PRO A 9 -10.13 -3.48 -11.01
CA PRO A 9 -9.80 -3.81 -12.38
C PRO A 9 -8.30 -4.12 -12.49
N ALA A 10 -8.01 -5.34 -12.89
CA ALA A 10 -6.67 -5.82 -13.17
C ALA A 10 -6.33 -5.57 -14.64
N THR A 11 -6.18 -4.30 -15.07
CA THR A 11 -5.59 -3.98 -16.38
C THR A 11 -4.97 -2.59 -16.40
N VAL A 12 -3.81 -2.53 -17.03
CA VAL A 12 -2.79 -1.46 -17.07
C VAL A 12 -3.15 -0.36 -18.06
N ALA A 13 -2.95 0.93 -17.72
CA ALA A 13 -2.43 1.97 -18.62
C ALA A 13 -2.23 3.32 -17.89
N ALA A 14 -1.01 3.86 -18.01
CA ALA A 14 -0.62 5.27 -17.92
C ALA A 14 -1.26 6.18 -16.84
N SER A 15 -0.38 6.75 -16.01
CA SER A 15 -0.61 7.83 -15.02
C SER A 15 -1.30 7.41 -13.71
N GLY A 16 -0.50 7.18 -12.67
CA GLY A 16 -0.92 7.36 -11.27
C GLY A 16 -1.54 6.18 -10.53
N SER A 17 -1.89 5.08 -11.18
CA SER A 17 -2.63 3.99 -10.55
C SER A 17 -1.73 3.05 -9.73
N LEU A 18 -1.92 3.04 -8.41
CA LEU A 18 -1.25 2.15 -7.47
C LEU A 18 -1.50 0.67 -7.83
N ARG A 19 -0.45 -0.12 -8.09
CA ARG A 19 -0.62 -1.56 -8.39
C ARG A 19 -0.56 -2.38 -7.11
N PHE A 20 -1.56 -3.23 -6.88
CA PHE A 20 -1.55 -4.18 -5.77
C PHE A 20 -1.05 -5.54 -6.24
N SER A 21 0.01 -6.06 -5.59
CA SER A 21 0.52 -7.40 -5.87
C SER A 21 -0.47 -8.49 -5.43
N ALA A 22 -0.32 -9.71 -5.96
CA ALA A 22 -1.11 -10.87 -5.55
C ALA A 22 -1.00 -11.15 -4.04
N HIS A 23 0.17 -10.89 -3.45
CA HIS A 23 0.42 -11.07 -2.02
C HIS A 23 -0.33 -10.05 -1.16
N SER A 24 -0.38 -8.79 -1.61
CA SER A 24 -1.15 -7.72 -0.96
C SER A 24 -2.64 -8.01 -0.99
N ARG A 25 -3.17 -8.44 -2.14
CA ARG A 25 -4.58 -8.85 -2.28
C ARG A 25 -4.93 -10.00 -1.35
N GLN A 26 -4.10 -11.04 -1.32
CA GLN A 26 -4.33 -12.21 -0.48
C GLN A 26 -4.29 -11.85 1.02
N ARG A 27 -3.44 -10.91 1.43
CA ARG A 27 -3.35 -10.43 2.82
C ARG A 27 -4.52 -9.52 3.20
N MET A 28 -4.94 -8.63 2.30
CA MET A 28 -6.13 -7.79 2.48
C MET A 28 -7.37 -8.66 2.66
N ASP A 29 -7.54 -9.69 1.81
CA ASP A 29 -8.67 -10.61 1.88
C ASP A 29 -8.65 -11.45 3.17
N LYS A 30 -7.49 -12.01 3.53
CA LYS A 30 -7.32 -12.80 4.76
C LYS A 30 -7.53 -12.01 6.05
N ARG A 31 -7.25 -10.71 6.06
CA ARG A 31 -7.39 -9.85 7.25
C ARG A 31 -8.57 -8.88 7.20
N GLY A 32 -9.34 -8.86 6.11
CA GLY A 32 -10.42 -7.88 5.91
C GLY A 32 -9.91 -6.43 5.90
N LEU A 33 -8.68 -6.19 5.48
CA LEU A 33 -8.09 -4.84 5.41
C LEU A 33 -8.53 -4.19 4.10
N TYR A 34 -9.55 -3.33 4.18
CA TYR A 34 -10.04 -2.54 3.05
C TYR A 34 -9.64 -1.09 3.25
N PHE A 35 -9.11 -0.48 2.20
CA PHE A 35 -8.81 0.95 2.19
C PHE A 35 -9.96 1.72 1.57
N THR A 36 -10.30 2.86 2.18
CA THR A 36 -11.25 3.81 1.59
C THR A 36 -10.59 4.56 0.43
N ALA A 37 -11.40 5.20 -0.42
CA ALA A 37 -10.90 6.04 -1.51
C ALA A 37 -10.00 7.19 -1.00
N GLU A 38 -10.32 7.73 0.18
CA GLU A 38 -9.50 8.77 0.84
C GLU A 38 -8.11 8.22 1.21
N GLN A 39 -8.06 7.04 1.83
CA GLN A 39 -6.79 6.39 2.17
C GLN A 39 -5.98 6.06 0.92
N LEU A 40 -6.62 5.57 -0.14
CA LEU A 40 -5.95 5.34 -1.43
C LEU A 40 -5.29 6.62 -1.97
N GLY A 41 -6.01 7.75 -1.95
CA GLY A 41 -5.46 9.03 -2.43
C GLY A 41 -4.26 9.52 -1.62
N ARG A 42 -4.28 9.28 -0.30
CA ARG A 42 -3.12 9.56 0.57
C ARG A 42 -1.92 8.66 0.23
N ILE A 43 -2.16 7.38 -0.01
CA ILE A 43 -1.11 6.42 -0.42
C ILE A 43 -0.52 6.83 -1.78
N GLU A 44 -1.34 7.24 -2.74
CA GLU A 44 -0.88 7.72 -4.05
C GLU A 44 -0.03 8.99 -3.91
N THR A 45 -0.44 9.93 -3.07
CA THR A 45 0.32 11.17 -2.79
C THR A 45 1.65 10.87 -2.12
N ALA A 46 1.66 9.96 -1.13
CA ALA A 46 2.87 9.49 -0.48
C ALA A 46 3.78 8.75 -1.46
N LEU A 47 3.24 7.92 -2.35
CA LEU A 47 3.99 7.25 -3.40
C LEU A 47 4.63 8.26 -4.36
N ALA A 48 3.90 9.29 -4.79
CA ALA A 48 4.45 10.35 -5.64
C ALA A 48 5.60 11.10 -4.95
N THR A 49 5.46 11.38 -3.65
CA THR A 49 6.53 12.01 -2.84
C THR A 49 7.77 11.12 -2.76
N LEU A 50 7.58 9.81 -2.58
CA LEU A 50 8.66 8.81 -2.54
C LEU A 50 9.34 8.62 -3.90
N GLN A 51 8.59 8.65 -4.99
CA GLN A 51 9.12 8.66 -6.36
C GLN A 51 9.98 9.91 -6.58
N HIS A 52 9.50 11.07 -6.15
CA HIS A 52 10.24 12.32 -6.26
C HIS A 52 11.54 12.31 -5.44
N LYS A 53 11.54 11.63 -4.29
CA LYS A 53 12.74 11.40 -3.46
C LYS A 53 13.69 10.33 -4.00
N GLY A 54 13.29 9.56 -5.02
CA GLY A 54 14.10 8.49 -5.59
C GLY A 54 14.28 7.25 -4.70
N SER A 55 13.42 7.09 -3.68
CA SER A 55 13.44 5.90 -2.82
C SER A 55 13.08 4.66 -3.64
N ARG A 56 13.64 3.48 -3.32
CA ARG A 56 13.34 2.23 -4.07
C ARG A 56 12.31 1.38 -3.34
N THR A 57 12.53 1.19 -2.04
CA THR A 57 11.61 0.49 -1.15
C THR A 57 11.25 1.40 0.02
N SER A 58 9.96 1.63 0.21
CA SER A 58 9.48 2.59 1.20
C SER A 58 8.29 2.06 1.97
N VAL A 59 8.12 2.58 3.18
CA VAL A 59 6.94 2.33 4.00
C VAL A 59 6.08 3.58 4.04
N ILE A 60 4.79 3.43 3.74
CA ILE A 60 3.79 4.47 3.90
C ILE A 60 2.94 4.08 5.09
N MET A 61 2.91 4.93 6.10
CA MET A 61 2.05 4.75 7.27
C MET A 61 0.82 5.63 7.10
N VAL A 62 -0.37 5.02 7.11
CA VAL A 62 -1.67 5.69 7.00
C VAL A 62 -2.52 5.28 8.17
N ASP A 63 -2.95 6.25 8.97
CA ASP A 63 -3.69 6.05 10.21
C ASP A 63 -2.99 5.06 11.16
N ASN A 64 -3.43 3.80 11.17
CA ASN A 64 -2.91 2.70 11.97
C ASN A 64 -2.48 1.50 11.08
N ALA A 65 -2.12 1.75 9.83
CA ALA A 65 -1.64 0.72 8.91
C ALA A 65 -0.34 1.17 8.23
N ALA A 66 0.60 0.24 8.06
CA ALA A 66 1.78 0.39 7.25
C ALA A 66 1.64 -0.37 5.94
N LEU A 67 1.93 0.31 4.84
CA LEU A 67 2.00 -0.25 3.51
C LEU A 67 3.45 -0.25 3.05
N VAL A 68 3.99 -1.43 2.80
CA VAL A 68 5.30 -1.59 2.17
C VAL A 68 5.10 -1.46 0.67
N VAL A 69 5.69 -0.43 0.08
CA VAL A 69 5.60 -0.14 -1.34
C VAL A 69 6.96 -0.22 -2.01
N SER A 70 6.99 -0.84 -3.19
CA SER A 70 8.10 -0.77 -4.10
C SER A 70 7.87 0.41 -5.03
N VAL A 71 8.61 1.48 -4.80
CA VAL A 71 8.52 2.73 -5.57
C VAL A 71 9.00 2.48 -7.00
N SER A 72 10.06 1.68 -7.17
CA SER A 72 10.60 1.31 -8.49
C SER A 72 9.57 0.59 -9.39
N GLN A 73 8.60 -0.11 -8.80
CA GLN A 73 7.54 -0.81 -9.52
C GLN A 73 6.16 -0.18 -9.31
N ALA A 74 6.08 0.97 -8.60
CA ALA A 74 4.84 1.59 -8.13
C ALA A 74 3.82 0.58 -7.58
N THR A 75 4.31 -0.42 -6.84
CA THR A 75 3.53 -1.60 -6.42
C THR A 75 3.50 -1.74 -4.91
N VAL A 76 2.32 -1.91 -4.35
CA VAL A 76 2.15 -2.30 -2.93
C VAL A 76 2.51 -3.77 -2.79
N VAL A 77 3.55 -4.04 -2.02
CA VAL A 77 4.07 -5.38 -1.76
C VAL A 77 3.35 -6.01 -0.58
N THR A 78 3.04 -5.24 0.46
CA THR A 78 2.37 -5.76 1.66
C THR A 78 1.65 -4.65 2.42
N VAL A 79 0.56 -5.02 3.05
CA VAL A 79 -0.22 -4.20 3.98
C VAL A 79 -0.17 -4.84 5.36
N VAL A 80 0.14 -4.04 6.38
CA VAL A 80 0.23 -4.47 7.77
C VAL A 80 -0.51 -3.46 8.64
N ASP A 81 -1.37 -3.94 9.52
CA ASP A 81 -2.06 -3.12 10.51
C ASP A 81 -1.20 -2.91 11.76
N GLN A 82 -1.56 -1.96 12.62
CA GLN A 82 -0.85 -1.63 13.84
C GLN A 82 -0.68 -2.85 14.78
N ALA A 83 -1.64 -3.78 14.80
CA ALA A 83 -1.49 -5.01 15.58
C ALA A 83 -0.45 -5.96 14.95
N GLY A 84 -0.35 -5.99 13.62
CA GLY A 84 0.69 -6.72 12.90
C GLY A 84 2.09 -6.07 12.94
N LEU A 85 2.17 -4.77 13.23
CA LEU A 85 3.44 -4.03 13.32
C LEU A 85 4.23 -4.32 14.59
N ARG A 86 3.57 -4.67 15.70
CA ARG A 86 4.23 -4.81 17.01
C ARG A 86 5.28 -5.92 17.05
N ASP A 87 5.14 -6.94 16.21
CA ASP A 87 6.05 -8.09 16.15
C ASP A 87 6.84 -8.17 14.82
N GLN A 88 6.70 -7.19 13.92
CA GLN A 88 7.36 -7.22 12.61
C GLN A 88 8.46 -6.17 12.47
N VAL A 89 9.69 -6.64 12.28
CA VAL A 89 10.84 -5.80 11.90
C VAL A 89 10.93 -5.74 10.38
N PHE A 90 10.80 -4.53 9.83
CA PHE A 90 11.05 -4.29 8.41
C PHE A 90 12.49 -3.81 8.23
N THR A 91 13.26 -4.60 7.49
CA THR A 91 14.61 -4.23 7.07
C THR A 91 14.59 -3.80 5.60
N ASN A 92 15.62 -3.06 5.17
CA ASN A 92 15.79 -2.66 3.76
C ASN A 92 14.73 -1.65 3.26
N ILE A 93 14.36 -0.70 4.12
CA ILE A 93 13.49 0.43 3.79
C ILE A 93 14.36 1.68 3.63
N ASP A 94 14.32 2.32 2.46
CA ASP A 94 15.06 3.55 2.17
C ASP A 94 14.39 4.77 2.79
N SER A 95 13.06 4.77 2.86
CA SER A 95 12.29 5.94 3.30
C SER A 95 10.95 5.56 3.91
N ALA A 96 10.53 6.32 4.92
CA ALA A 96 9.22 6.21 5.53
C ALA A 96 8.46 7.53 5.36
N VAL A 97 7.19 7.44 4.96
CA VAL A 97 6.27 8.58 4.87
C VAL A 97 5.07 8.31 5.76
N PHE A 98 4.68 9.33 6.51
CA PHE A 98 3.48 9.32 7.36
C PHE A 98 2.43 10.19 6.67
N ALA A 99 1.24 9.63 6.41
CA ALA A 99 0.14 10.27 5.68
C ALA A 99 -1.22 10.08 6.38
#